data_AF-A0A533YFZ3-F1
#
_entry.id   AF-A0A533YFZ3-F1
#
_cell.length_a   1.000
_cell.length_b   1.000
_cell.length_c   1.000
_cell.angle_alpha   90.00
_cell.angle_beta   90.00
_cell.angle_gamma   90.00
#
_symmetry.space_group_name_H-M   'P 1'
#
loop_
_entity.id
_entity.type
_entity.pdbx_description
1 polymer ?
#
loop_
_entity_poly.entity_id
_entity_poly.type
_entity_poly.pdbx_seq_one_letter_code
_entity_poly.pdbx_strand_id
1 'polypeptide(L)'
;ARRFQALLDFVCLDLAKKIAWDGEGATKFVELRVTRARSTNEAVRVAVAIATSSLVKTAWFGADANWGRIMAAIGRAGVRIEPHRIALAYGDVPVVRRGTGLGPAAEEQANTVLKGREFALTVDLGLGRAEATVWTTDLSPEYVKINASYRS
;
A
#
# COMPACT_ATOMS: atom_id res chain seq x y z
N ALA A 1 25.24 -22.32 0.66
CA ALA A 1 24.54 -21.36 1.54
C ALA A 1 23.88 -20.21 0.74
N ARG A 2 24.62 -19.24 0.18
CA ARG A 2 24.05 -18.05 -0.49
C ARG A 2 23.04 -18.34 -1.63
N ARG A 3 23.33 -19.30 -2.51
CA ARG A 3 22.41 -19.70 -3.59
C ARG A 3 21.11 -20.33 -3.07
N PHE A 4 21.21 -21.16 -2.02
CA PHE A 4 20.04 -21.78 -1.41
C PHE A 4 19.15 -20.72 -0.74
N GLN A 5 19.73 -19.80 0.03
CA GLN A 5 18.98 -18.72 0.67
C GLN A 5 18.24 -17.87 -0.38
N ALA A 6 18.89 -17.47 -1.47
CA ALA A 6 18.25 -16.68 -2.52
C ALA A 6 17.08 -17.40 -3.20
N LEU A 7 17.20 -18.71 -3.43
CA LEU A 7 16.11 -19.52 -3.99
C LEU A 7 14.97 -19.71 -2.98
N LEU A 8 15.30 -19.89 -1.70
CA LEU A 8 14.32 -19.99 -0.63
C LEU A 8 13.53 -18.68 -0.49
N ASP A 9 14.22 -17.54 -0.44
CA ASP A 9 13.60 -16.21 -0.37
C ASP A 9 12.68 -15.97 -1.57
N PHE A 10 13.11 -16.36 -2.78
CA PHE A 10 12.29 -16.25 -3.98
C PHE A 10 10.99 -17.06 -3.87
N VAL A 11 11.09 -18.33 -3.47
CA VAL A 11 9.91 -19.21 -3.36
C VAL A 11 8.98 -18.73 -2.24
N CYS A 12 9.53 -18.38 -1.07
CA CYS A 12 8.73 -17.86 0.04
C CYS A 12 8.01 -16.56 -0.34
N LEU A 13 8.69 -15.66 -1.05
CA LEU A 13 8.09 -14.41 -1.50
C LEU A 13 6.98 -14.63 -2.54
N ASP A 14 7.20 -15.52 -3.51
CA ASP A 14 6.20 -15.88 -4.52
C ASP A 14 4.94 -16.47 -3.87
N LEU A 15 5.11 -17.39 -2.92
CA LEU A 15 3.99 -17.97 -2.17
C LEU A 15 3.27 -16.93 -1.31
N ALA A 16 4.00 -16.05 -0.61
CA ALA A 16 3.39 -14.98 0.18
C ALA A 16 2.56 -14.02 -0.68
N LYS A 17 3.04 -13.68 -1.88
CA LYS A 17 2.30 -12.87 -2.85
C LYS A 17 1.04 -13.58 -3.32
N LYS A 18 1.11 -14.88 -3.62
CA LYS A 18 -0.06 -15.70 -4.02
C LYS A 18 -1.13 -15.77 -2.94
N ILE A 19 -0.74 -15.85 -1.66
CA ILE A 19 -1.70 -15.80 -0.54
C ILE A 19 -2.44 -14.46 -0.53
N ALA A 20 -1.72 -13.35 -0.64
CA ALA A 20 -2.36 -12.02 -0.67
C ALA A 20 -3.19 -11.82 -1.95
N TRP A 21 -2.74 -12.34 -3.09
CA TRP A 21 -3.45 -12.31 -4.37
C TRP A 21 -4.82 -12.98 -4.30
N ASP A 22 -4.91 -14.07 -3.55
CA ASP A 22 -6.11 -14.88 -3.33
C ASP A 22 -6.85 -14.50 -2.04
N GLY A 23 -6.68 -13.24 -1.59
CA GLY A 23 -7.41 -12.73 -0.43
C GLY A 23 -8.93 -12.84 -0.63
N GLU A 24 -9.64 -13.23 0.42
CA GLU A 24 -11.11 -13.42 0.37
C GLU A 24 -11.82 -12.16 -0.14
N GLY A 25 -12.57 -12.29 -1.23
CA GLY A 25 -13.28 -11.17 -1.86
C GLY A 25 -12.38 -10.06 -2.42
N ALA A 26 -11.06 -10.26 -2.51
CA ALA A 26 -10.13 -9.25 -3.02
C ALA A 26 -10.35 -8.99 -4.52
N THR A 27 -10.42 -7.71 -4.88
CA THR A 27 -10.51 -7.25 -6.28
C THR A 27 -9.23 -6.54 -6.73
N LYS A 28 -8.39 -6.13 -5.77
CA LYS A 28 -7.12 -5.45 -5.99
C LYS A 28 -5.99 -6.17 -5.27
N PHE A 29 -4.84 -6.21 -5.90
CA PHE A 29 -3.56 -6.60 -5.32
C PHE A 29 -2.61 -5.40 -5.34
N VAL A 30 -2.12 -5.03 -4.17
CA VAL A 30 -1.39 -3.78 -3.97
C VAL A 30 0.02 -4.08 -3.47
N GLU A 31 1.01 -3.65 -4.24
CA GLU A 31 2.40 -3.60 -3.78
C GLU A 31 2.68 -2.23 -3.15
N LEU A 32 2.78 -2.19 -1.83
CA LEU A 32 3.05 -0.97 -1.07
C LEU A 32 4.53 -0.87 -0.72
N ARG A 33 5.20 0.11 -1.31
CA ARG A 33 6.62 0.42 -1.07
C ARG A 33 6.73 1.66 -0.21
N VAL A 34 7.40 1.56 0.93
CA VAL A 34 7.77 2.73 1.74
C VAL A 34 9.27 2.94 1.63
N THR A 35 9.69 4.13 1.20
CA THR A 35 11.10 4.47 0.94
C THR A 35 11.55 5.67 1.77
N ARG A 36 12.87 5.83 1.85
CA ARG A 36 13.55 6.91 2.59
C ARG A 36 13.08 7.06 4.04
N ALA A 37 12.81 5.95 4.73
CA ALA A 37 12.60 5.93 6.17
C ALA A 37 13.94 6.03 6.93
N ARG A 38 13.88 6.33 8.24
CA ARG A 38 15.08 6.37 9.10
C ARG A 38 15.61 4.97 9.42
N SER A 39 14.71 3.99 9.49
CA SER A 39 15.03 2.58 9.71
C SER A 39 14.03 1.67 9.00
N THR A 40 14.41 0.43 8.73
CA THR A 40 13.52 -0.57 8.11
C THR A 40 12.28 -0.82 8.97
N ASN A 41 12.42 -0.84 10.30
CA ASN A 41 11.29 -1.00 11.21
C ASN A 41 10.27 0.16 11.09
N GLU A 42 10.74 1.39 10.88
CA GLU A 42 9.84 2.52 10.61
C GLU A 42 9.13 2.40 9.27
N ALA A 43 9.84 1.99 8.21
CA ALA A 43 9.24 1.73 6.91
C ALA A 43 8.14 0.65 7.01
N VAL A 44 8.41 -0.46 7.72
CA VAL A 44 7.45 -1.53 7.96
C VAL A 44 6.23 -1.01 8.73
N ARG A 45 6.42 -0.25 9.81
CA ARG A 45 5.28 0.29 10.58
C ARG A 45 4.38 1.19 9.74
N VAL A 46 4.96 2.05 8.90
CA VAL A 46 4.18 2.89 7.97
C VAL A 46 3.46 2.03 6.93
N ALA A 47 4.16 1.05 6.34
CA ALA A 47 3.57 0.16 5.35
C ALA A 47 2.38 -0.61 5.92
N VAL A 48 2.54 -1.20 7.11
CA VAL A 48 1.48 -1.93 7.82
C VAL A 48 0.31 -1.00 8.19
N ALA A 49 0.57 0.22 8.67
CA ALA A 49 -0.48 1.18 9.02
C ALA A 49 -1.37 1.56 7.82
N ILE A 50 -0.78 1.69 6.63
CA ILE A 50 -1.52 1.91 5.38
C ILE A 50 -2.24 0.63 4.95
N ALA A 51 -1.53 -0.50 4.89
CA ALA A 51 -2.04 -1.77 4.40
C ALA A 51 -3.21 -2.35 5.21
N THR A 52 -3.34 -1.95 6.48
CA THR A 52 -4.40 -2.36 7.40
C THR A 52 -5.48 -1.30 7.61
N SER A 53 -5.39 -0.15 6.92
CA SER A 53 -6.36 0.92 7.05
C SER A 53 -7.63 0.61 6.26
N SER A 54 -8.75 0.39 6.95
CA SER A 54 -10.04 0.09 6.31
C SER A 54 -10.46 1.17 5.30
N LEU A 55 -10.22 2.45 5.61
CA LEU A 55 -10.53 3.56 4.70
C LEU A 55 -9.69 3.52 3.43
N VAL A 56 -8.42 3.15 3.55
CA VAL A 56 -7.53 3.02 2.38
C VAL A 56 -7.95 1.83 1.53
N LYS A 57 -8.18 0.68 2.17
CA LYS A 57 -8.60 -0.54 1.47
C LYS A 57 -9.93 -0.37 0.74
N THR A 58 -10.90 0.36 1.32
CA THR A 58 -12.17 0.67 0.62
C THR A 58 -12.01 1.71 -0.48
N ALA A 59 -11.08 2.65 -0.36
CA ALA A 59 -10.76 3.58 -1.45
C ALA A 59 -10.20 2.83 -2.66
N TRP A 60 -9.30 1.87 -2.43
CA TRP A 60 -8.77 1.00 -3.49
C TRP A 60 -9.84 0.13 -4.16
N PHE A 61 -10.78 -0.43 -3.38
CA PHE A 61 -11.94 -1.14 -3.94
C PHE A 61 -12.75 -0.23 -4.88
N GLY A 62 -13.01 1.01 -4.46
CA GLY A 62 -13.73 2.02 -5.26
C GLY A 62 -12.93 2.64 -6.41
N ALA A 63 -11.69 2.22 -6.63
CA ALA A 63 -10.75 2.84 -7.56
C ALA A 63 -10.58 4.37 -7.35
N ASP A 64 -10.60 4.79 -6.08
CA ASP A 64 -10.46 6.18 -5.63
C ASP A 64 -9.05 6.42 -5.08
N ALA A 65 -8.25 7.24 -5.76
CA ALA A 65 -6.89 7.62 -5.41
C ALA A 65 -6.83 8.63 -4.25
N ASN A 66 -7.61 8.39 -3.21
CA ASN A 66 -7.77 9.25 -2.05
C ASN A 66 -6.50 9.28 -1.20
N TRP A 67 -5.54 10.11 -1.60
CA TRP A 67 -4.26 10.27 -0.95
C TRP A 67 -4.38 10.84 0.47
N GLY A 68 -5.47 11.54 0.79
CA GLY A 68 -5.77 12.02 2.14
C GLY A 68 -5.91 10.87 3.15
N ARG A 69 -6.58 9.77 2.77
CA ARG A 69 -6.67 8.55 3.60
C ARG A 69 -5.31 7.88 3.81
N ILE A 70 -4.43 7.92 2.81
CA ILE A 70 -3.05 7.43 2.92
C ILE A 70 -2.26 8.30 3.91
N MET A 71 -2.32 9.62 3.78
CA MET A 71 -1.64 10.57 4.68
C MET A 71 -2.12 10.41 6.14
N ALA A 72 -3.42 10.21 6.35
CA ALA A 72 -3.97 9.92 7.67
C ALA A 72 -3.44 8.59 8.25
N ALA A 73 -3.32 7.54 7.43
CA ALA A 73 -2.75 6.26 7.85
C ALA A 73 -1.26 6.37 8.20
N ILE A 74 -0.48 7.14 7.42
CA ILE A 74 0.92 7.46 7.72
C ILE A 74 1.03 8.19 9.08
N GLY A 75 0.17 9.19 9.31
CA GLY A 75 0.18 9.99 10.54
C GLY A 75 -0.05 9.17 11.82
N ARG A 76 -0.82 8.07 11.75
CA ARG A 76 -1.09 7.17 12.88
C ARG A 76 -0.13 5.98 12.99
N ALA A 77 0.95 5.93 12.20
CA ALA A 77 1.89 4.81 12.18
C ALA A 77 2.78 4.70 13.43
N GLY A 78 2.73 5.68 14.35
CA GLY A 78 3.53 5.66 15.58
C GLY A 78 5.03 5.85 15.35
N VAL A 79 5.42 6.53 14.26
CA VAL A 79 6.81 6.85 13.91
C VAL A 79 6.97 8.35 13.67
N ARG A 80 8.22 8.83 13.65
CA ARG A 80 8.48 10.22 13.27
C ARG A 80 8.12 10.42 11.81
N ILE A 81 7.32 11.44 11.54
CA ILE A 81 6.89 11.85 10.20
C ILE A 81 7.14 13.36 10.05
N GLU A 82 7.62 13.78 8.88
CA GLU A 82 7.70 15.19 8.49
C GLU A 82 6.78 15.40 7.28
N PRO A 83 5.52 15.85 7.46
CA PRO A 83 4.50 15.83 6.40
C PRO A 83 4.93 16.53 5.12
N HIS A 84 5.65 17.65 5.24
CA HIS A 84 6.16 18.47 4.13
C HIS A 84 7.26 17.78 3.30
N ARG A 85 7.72 16.58 3.68
CA ARG A 85 8.68 15.78 2.92
C ARG A 85 8.04 14.64 2.14
N ILE A 86 6.79 14.29 2.46
CA ILE A 86 6.14 13.10 1.92
C ILE A 86 5.87 13.28 0.42
N ALA A 87 6.12 12.23 -0.34
CA ALA A 87 5.65 12.09 -1.71
C ALA A 87 4.94 10.74 -1.89
N LEU A 88 3.90 10.72 -2.71
CA LEU A 88 3.09 9.53 -3.01
C LEU A 88 2.94 9.37 -4.53
N ALA A 89 3.03 8.13 -5.01
CA ALA A 89 2.75 7.79 -6.41
C ALA A 89 2.03 6.45 -6.54
N TYR A 90 1.06 6.37 -7.45
CA TYR A 90 0.44 5.13 -7.90
C TYR A 90 1.06 4.73 -9.23
N GLY A 91 1.80 3.63 -9.28
CA GLY A 91 2.70 3.34 -10.38
C GLY A 91 3.65 4.52 -10.62
N ASP A 92 3.65 5.05 -11.83
CA ASP A 92 4.45 6.22 -12.22
C ASP A 92 3.70 7.56 -12.06
N VAL A 93 2.45 7.54 -11.57
CA VAL A 93 1.61 8.74 -11.42
C VAL A 93 1.80 9.36 -10.03
N PRO A 94 2.49 10.50 -9.90
CA PRO A 94 2.60 11.18 -8.62
C PRO A 94 1.26 11.83 -8.24
N VAL A 95 0.85 11.70 -6.98
CA VAL A 95 -0.36 12.34 -6.44
C VAL A 95 -0.09 13.29 -5.29
N VAL A 96 1.04 13.12 -4.58
CA VAL A 96 1.48 14.02 -3.51
C VAL A 96 2.95 14.35 -3.71
N ARG A 97 3.30 15.63 -3.54
CA ARG A 97 4.69 16.09 -3.41
C ARG A 97 4.79 17.10 -2.28
N ARG A 98 5.83 16.95 -1.46
CA ARG A 98 6.09 17.81 -0.29
C ARG A 98 4.87 17.93 0.64
N GLY A 99 4.15 16.84 0.81
CA GLY A 99 2.95 16.77 1.66
C GLY A 99 1.68 17.39 1.09
N THR A 100 1.71 17.90 -0.15
CA THR A 100 0.55 18.53 -0.80
C THR A 100 0.11 17.72 -2.03
N GLY A 101 -1.21 17.60 -2.21
CA GLY A 101 -1.79 16.98 -3.40
C GLY A 101 -1.44 17.74 -4.69
N LEU A 102 -1.29 17.01 -5.78
CA LEU A 102 -1.00 17.58 -7.10
C LEU A 102 -2.25 18.02 -7.88
N GLY A 103 -3.43 17.90 -7.27
CA GLY A 103 -4.71 18.36 -7.80
C GLY A 103 -5.47 17.31 -8.63
N PRO A 104 -6.67 17.67 -9.11
CA PRO A 104 -7.63 16.71 -9.67
C PRO A 104 -7.12 15.92 -10.88
N ALA A 105 -6.31 16.54 -11.74
CA ALA A 105 -5.77 15.85 -12.93
C ALA A 105 -4.85 14.68 -12.56
N ALA A 106 -4.03 14.84 -11.51
CA ALA A 106 -3.17 13.77 -11.01
C ALA A 106 -3.99 12.65 -10.34
N GLU A 107 -5.05 13.02 -9.61
CA GLU A 107 -5.98 12.06 -9.01
C GLU A 107 -6.73 11.24 -10.07
N GLU A 108 -7.17 11.86 -11.17
CA GLU A 108 -7.84 11.17 -12.28
C GLU A 108 -6.90 10.19 -13.01
N GLN A 109 -5.64 10.59 -13.23
CA GLN A 109 -4.61 9.70 -13.76
C GLN A 109 -4.36 8.51 -12.83
N ALA A 110 -4.28 8.76 -11.52
CA ALA A 110 -4.11 7.69 -10.54
C ALA A 110 -5.34 6.76 -10.51
N ASN A 111 -6.56 7.29 -10.56
CA ASN A 111 -7.78 6.48 -10.64
C ASN A 111 -7.74 5.52 -11.84
N THR A 112 -7.14 5.92 -12.96
CA THR A 112 -6.93 5.03 -14.11
C THR A 112 -6.01 3.85 -13.78
N VAL A 113 -4.94 4.08 -13.01
CA VAL A 113 -4.08 3.01 -12.48
C VAL A 113 -4.87 2.08 -11.56
N LEU A 114 -5.67 2.66 -10.65
CA LEU A 114 -6.46 1.90 -9.66
C LEU A 114 -7.58 1.06 -10.30
N LYS A 115 -7.99 1.32 -11.55
CA LYS A 115 -8.92 0.43 -12.27
C LYS A 115 -8.32 -0.95 -12.53
N GLY A 116 -6.99 -1.05 -12.64
CA GLY A 116 -6.28 -2.32 -12.74
C GLY A 116 -6.51 -3.22 -11.53
N ARG A 117 -6.35 -4.53 -11.72
CA ARG A 117 -6.33 -5.48 -10.60
C ARG A 117 -5.05 -5.32 -9.77
N GLU A 118 -3.94 -4.98 -10.41
CA GLU A 118 -2.64 -4.83 -9.76
C GLU A 118 -2.15 -3.40 -9.87
N PHE A 119 -1.62 -2.86 -8.78
CA PHE A 119 -0.89 -1.60 -8.83
C PHE A 119 0.13 -1.49 -7.69
N ALA A 120 1.10 -0.62 -7.89
CA ALA A 120 2.06 -0.25 -6.86
C ALA A 120 1.67 1.10 -6.24
N LEU A 121 1.78 1.23 -4.92
CA LEU A 121 1.77 2.51 -4.21
C LEU A 121 3.17 2.72 -3.64
N THR A 122 3.83 3.80 -4.04
CA THR A 122 5.11 4.22 -3.47
C THR A 122 4.89 5.40 -2.53
N VAL A 123 5.35 5.26 -1.28
CA VAL A 123 5.33 6.26 -0.22
C VAL A 123 6.76 6.61 0.11
N ASP A 124 7.13 7.86 -0.13
CA ASP A 124 8.45 8.35 0.20
C ASP A 124 8.38 9.26 1.42
N LEU A 125 9.10 8.91 2.49
CA LEU A 125 9.11 9.67 3.75
C LEU A 125 10.13 10.81 3.78
N GLY A 126 11.19 10.75 2.96
CA GLY A 126 12.26 11.76 2.95
C GLY A 126 13.05 11.95 4.25
N LEU A 127 13.17 10.90 5.06
CA LEU A 127 13.82 10.91 6.38
C LEU A 127 15.13 10.11 6.45
N GLY A 128 15.45 9.29 5.45
CA GLY A 128 16.64 8.44 5.46
C GLY A 128 16.82 7.62 4.18
N ARG A 129 17.31 6.39 4.31
CA ARG A 129 17.61 5.46 3.20
C ARG A 129 16.97 4.09 3.34
N ALA A 130 16.30 3.82 4.46
CA ALA A 130 15.68 2.53 4.67
C ALA A 130 14.36 2.42 3.90
N GLU A 131 14.01 1.20 3.54
CA GLU A 131 12.80 0.88 2.79
C GLU A 131 12.16 -0.42 3.29
N ALA A 132 10.89 -0.59 2.96
CA ALA A 132 10.16 -1.83 3.16
C ALA A 132 9.04 -1.96 2.13
N THR A 133 8.72 -3.19 1.74
CA THR A 133 7.61 -3.51 0.84
C THR A 133 6.64 -4.46 1.54
N VAL A 134 5.35 -4.18 1.42
CA VAL A 134 4.26 -5.03 1.91
C VAL A 134 3.28 -5.26 0.76
N TRP A 135 2.74 -6.46 0.67
CA TRP A 135 1.65 -6.78 -0.25
C TRP A 135 0.33 -6.88 0.53
N THR A 136 -0.72 -6.28 -0.02
CA THR A 136 -2.05 -6.27 0.59
C THR A 136 -3.13 -6.23 -0.50
N THR A 137 -4.38 -6.22 -0.07
CA THR A 137 -5.56 -6.18 -0.93
C THR A 137 -6.40 -4.94 -0.65
N ASP A 138 -7.49 -4.76 -1.40
CA ASP A 138 -8.60 -3.90 -1.04
C ASP A 138 -9.52 -4.52 0.04
N LEU A 139 -10.61 -3.83 0.38
CA LEU A 139 -11.67 -4.31 1.25
C LEU A 139 -13.00 -4.16 0.51
N SER A 140 -13.53 -5.28 0.03
CA SER A 140 -14.76 -5.31 -0.79
C SER A 140 -15.99 -5.74 0.04
N PRO A 141 -17.21 -5.53 -0.48
CA PRO A 141 -18.41 -6.13 0.10
C PRO A 141 -18.38 -7.66 0.13
N GLU A 142 -17.70 -8.31 -0.82
CA GLU A 142 -17.62 -9.77 -0.88
C GLU A 142 -16.81 -10.35 0.29
N TYR A 143 -15.76 -9.65 0.74
CA TYR A 143 -15.04 -10.01 1.97
C TYR A 143 -16.00 -10.08 3.17
N VAL A 144 -16.86 -9.07 3.31
CA VAL A 144 -17.86 -9.02 4.40
C VAL A 144 -18.86 -10.14 4.25
N LYS A 145 -19.37 -10.39 3.04
CA LYS A 145 -20.33 -11.46 2.76
C LYS A 145 -19.77 -12.83 3.14
N ILE A 146 -18.58 -13.18 2.63
CA ILE A 146 -17.89 -14.44 2.94
C ILE A 146 -17.78 -14.62 4.46
N ASN A 147 -17.25 -13.62 5.16
CA ASN A 147 -16.95 -13.73 6.58
C ASN A 147 -18.18 -13.61 7.50
N ALA A 148 -19.26 -12.99 7.04
CA ALA A 148 -20.51 -12.88 7.80
C ALA A 148 -21.43 -14.10 7.63
N SER A 149 -21.39 -14.78 6.48
CA SER A 149 -22.27 -15.93 6.18
C SER A 149 -21.66 -17.30 6.53
N TYR A 150 -20.44 -17.34 7.07
CA TYR A 150 -19.68 -18.59 7.23
C TYR A 150 -20.25 -19.56 8.29
N ARG A 151 -21.07 -19.05 9.22
CA ARG A 151 -21.59 -19.82 10.38
C ARG A 151 -23.09 -19.64 10.62
N SER A 152 -23.81 -19.18 9.61
CA SER A 152 -25.26 -18.91 9.66
C SER A 152 -26.02 -19.83 8.73
#